data_AF-A0AAU1DBU6-F1
#
_entry.id   AF-A0AAU1DBU6-F1
#
_cell.length_a   1.000
_cell.length_b   1.000
_cell.length_c   1.000
_cell.angle_alpha   90.00
_cell.angle_beta   90.00
_cell.angle_gamma   90.00
#
_symmetry.space_group_name_H-M   'P 1'
#
loop_
_entity.id
_entity.type
_entity.pdbx_description
1 polymer ?
#
loop_
_entity_poly.entity_id
_entity_poly.type
_entity_poly.pdbx_seq_one_letter_code
_entity_poly.pdbx_strand_id
1 'polypeptide(L)'
;MLPDPLPDPFKELGPAQTVKVLPRHLAGPGHMDLQTIWPFPFDQDWTLYQPGEGAAYATSPCLRLWTRFLPEPDTRGKGTWTIGASRAPFGETAWHITFDATPAELLHDVHAELLDLYLEDRYSDQDHLLEDATAPHEVYTPLLARGWSHSIKTDGTQTFLTPEGLGSVRHRYATTHSDGPTWRAWAGYPSEPTGRHASPPARPPHSPRPSPPH
;
A
#
# COMPACT_ATOMS: atom_id res chain seq x y z
N MET A 1 -3.73 41.92 21.42
CA MET A 1 -4.37 41.35 20.22
C MET A 1 -3.73 39.99 19.99
N LEU A 2 -4.49 38.89 20.08
CA LEU A 2 -4.00 37.60 19.60
C LEU A 2 -3.98 37.65 18.06
N PRO A 3 -2.96 37.09 17.39
CA PRO A 3 -2.99 36.95 15.93
C PRO A 3 -4.17 36.06 15.52
N ASP A 4 -4.85 36.45 14.44
CA ASP A 4 -5.89 35.62 13.84
C ASP A 4 -5.33 34.23 13.47
N PRO A 5 -6.11 33.15 13.65
CA PRO A 5 -5.69 31.83 13.24
C PRO A 5 -5.44 31.82 11.74
N LEU A 6 -4.26 31.32 11.34
CA LEU A 6 -3.90 31.13 9.94
C LEU A 6 -5.03 30.38 9.21
N PRO A 7 -5.48 30.86 8.03
CA PRO A 7 -6.47 30.16 7.25
C PRO A 7 -5.97 28.75 6.91
N ASP A 8 -6.85 27.77 7.09
CA ASP A 8 -6.57 26.37 6.78
C ASP A 8 -6.28 26.23 5.27
N PRO A 9 -5.04 25.88 4.88
CA PRO A 9 -4.61 25.86 3.49
C PRO A 9 -5.35 24.82 2.65
N PHE A 10 -6.07 23.89 3.29
CA PHE A 10 -6.84 22.86 2.60
C PHE A 10 -8.27 23.29 2.24
N LYS A 11 -8.76 24.44 2.74
CA LYS A 11 -10.13 24.92 2.47
C LYS A 11 -10.37 25.42 1.05
N GLU A 12 -9.31 25.83 0.34
CA GLU A 12 -9.40 26.37 -1.02
C GLU A 12 -9.09 25.33 -2.10
N LEU A 13 -8.68 24.12 -1.71
CA LEU A 13 -8.37 23.07 -2.66
C LEU A 13 -9.66 22.50 -3.26
N GLY A 14 -9.78 22.59 -4.58
CA GLY A 14 -10.86 21.93 -5.30
C GLY A 14 -10.71 20.40 -5.22
N PRO A 15 -11.81 19.63 -5.29
CA PRO A 15 -11.78 18.16 -5.18
C PRO A 15 -10.98 17.47 -6.29
N ALA A 16 -10.70 18.14 -7.40
CA ALA A 16 -9.90 17.62 -8.51
C ALA A 16 -8.43 18.08 -8.46
N GLN A 17 -8.04 18.87 -7.46
CA GLN A 17 -6.71 19.47 -7.41
C GLN A 17 -5.70 18.49 -6.81
N THR A 18 -4.70 18.10 -7.61
CA THR A 18 -3.60 17.26 -7.14
C THR A 18 -2.64 18.08 -6.28
N VAL A 19 -2.32 17.59 -5.09
CA VAL A 19 -1.35 18.20 -4.19
C VAL A 19 -0.19 17.24 -3.92
N LYS A 20 1.02 17.79 -3.85
CA LYS A 20 2.19 17.01 -3.45
C LYS A 20 2.22 16.87 -1.94
N VAL A 21 2.03 15.65 -1.44
CA VAL A 21 2.09 15.35 0.00
C VAL A 21 3.49 14.83 0.35
N LEU A 22 4.08 15.40 1.39
CA LEU A 22 5.34 14.94 1.97
C LEU A 22 5.17 14.77 3.49
N PRO A 23 5.65 13.65 4.08
CA PRO A 23 6.22 12.48 3.42
C PRO A 23 5.26 11.72 2.48
N ARG A 24 5.78 11.08 1.43
CA ARG A 24 4.99 10.47 0.33
C ARG A 24 4.00 9.41 0.82
N HIS A 25 4.35 8.67 1.87
CA HIS A 25 3.47 7.63 2.44
C HIS A 25 2.23 8.19 3.15
N LEU A 26 2.15 9.51 3.35
CA LEU A 26 0.94 10.19 3.82
C LEU A 26 0.00 10.60 2.68
N ALA A 27 0.41 10.42 1.43
CA ALA A 27 -0.49 10.61 0.29
C ALA A 27 -1.63 9.58 0.34
N GLY A 28 -2.77 9.94 -0.26
CA GLY A 28 -3.80 8.94 -0.57
C GLY A 28 -3.35 8.03 -1.72
N PRO A 29 -4.15 7.01 -2.08
CA PRO A 29 -3.82 6.10 -3.18
C PRO A 29 -3.59 6.83 -4.51
N GLY A 30 -4.17 8.03 -4.69
CA GLY A 30 -3.94 8.85 -5.88
C GLY A 30 -4.75 8.39 -7.09
N HIS A 31 -4.23 8.68 -8.28
CA HIS A 31 -4.78 8.24 -9.54
C HIS A 31 -4.31 6.80 -9.85
N MET A 32 -5.24 5.94 -10.25
CA MET A 32 -4.99 4.52 -10.49
C MET A 32 -4.77 4.29 -11.99
N ASP A 33 -3.61 4.69 -12.50
CA ASP A 33 -3.17 4.30 -13.84
C ASP A 33 -2.21 3.10 -13.73
N LEU A 34 -2.68 1.93 -14.18
CA LEU A 34 -1.92 0.69 -14.07
C LEU A 34 -0.60 0.73 -14.84
N GLN A 35 -0.54 1.42 -15.98
CA GLN A 35 0.70 1.49 -16.77
C GLN A 35 1.75 2.38 -16.10
N THR A 36 1.30 3.37 -15.32
CA THR A 36 2.21 4.17 -14.49
C THR A 36 2.65 3.40 -13.24
N ILE A 37 1.76 2.61 -12.62
CA ILE A 37 2.07 1.87 -11.37
C ILE A 37 2.89 0.61 -11.63
N TRP A 38 2.69 -0.06 -12.77
CA TRP A 38 3.43 -1.26 -13.16
C TRP A 38 4.49 -0.90 -14.22
N PRO A 39 5.74 -0.64 -13.81
CA PRO A 39 6.82 -0.24 -14.72
C PRO A 39 7.35 -1.39 -15.58
N PHE A 40 6.53 -2.42 -15.82
CA PHE A 40 6.96 -3.60 -16.55
C PHE A 40 7.04 -3.32 -18.05
N PRO A 41 8.02 -3.93 -18.75
CA PRO A 41 8.17 -3.75 -20.18
C PRO A 41 7.15 -4.63 -20.92
N PHE A 42 5.89 -4.18 -20.96
CA PHE A 42 4.77 -4.87 -21.64
C PHE A 42 4.97 -5.01 -23.15
N ASP A 43 5.93 -4.30 -23.72
CA ASP A 43 6.43 -4.43 -25.09
C ASP A 43 7.45 -5.58 -25.26
N GLN A 44 7.94 -6.16 -24.16
CA GLN A 44 9.00 -7.17 -24.11
C GLN A 44 8.59 -8.36 -23.25
N ASP A 45 7.70 -9.18 -23.80
CA ASP A 45 7.22 -10.47 -23.27
C ASP A 45 6.43 -10.45 -21.95
N TRP A 46 6.36 -9.31 -21.24
CA TRP A 46 5.49 -9.17 -20.07
C TRP A 46 4.03 -9.11 -20.51
N THR A 47 3.18 -9.86 -19.80
CA THR A 47 1.75 -9.91 -20.11
C THR A 47 0.98 -8.99 -19.17
N LEU A 48 0.13 -8.13 -19.74
CA LEU A 48 -0.90 -7.37 -19.04
C LEU A 48 -2.28 -7.91 -19.42
N TYR A 49 -3.05 -8.36 -18.44
CA TYR A 49 -4.44 -8.75 -18.60
C TYR A 49 -5.36 -7.84 -17.78
N GLN A 50 -6.22 -7.09 -18.45
CA GLN A 50 -7.16 -6.16 -17.83
C GLN A 50 -8.56 -6.33 -18.40
N PRO A 51 -9.41 -7.14 -17.77
CA PRO A 51 -10.80 -7.29 -18.18
C PRO A 51 -11.61 -6.10 -17.66
N GLY A 52 -11.89 -5.08 -18.49
CA GLY A 52 -12.87 -4.02 -18.22
C GLY A 52 -12.94 -3.48 -16.78
N GLU A 53 -13.92 -3.96 -16.00
CA GLU A 53 -14.17 -3.58 -14.60
C GLU A 53 -13.65 -4.58 -13.55
N GLY A 54 -13.00 -5.67 -13.98
CA GLY A 54 -12.51 -6.76 -13.15
C GLY A 54 -11.08 -6.59 -12.67
N ALA A 55 -10.57 -7.64 -12.01
CA ALA A 55 -9.19 -7.67 -11.53
C ALA A 55 -8.20 -7.59 -12.70
N ALA A 56 -7.23 -6.70 -12.58
CA ALA A 56 -6.12 -6.59 -13.52
C ALA A 56 -4.93 -7.41 -13.03
N TYR A 57 -4.15 -7.93 -13.97
CA TYR A 57 -3.01 -8.81 -13.70
C TYR A 57 -1.85 -8.46 -14.61
N ALA A 58 -0.64 -8.52 -14.07
CA ALA A 58 0.57 -8.54 -14.86
C ALA A 58 1.49 -9.68 -14.43
N THR A 59 2.13 -10.33 -15.39
CA THR A 59 2.99 -11.49 -15.14
C THR A 59 4.29 -11.41 -15.95
N SER A 60 5.39 -11.83 -15.34
CA SER A 60 6.66 -11.98 -16.03
C SER A 60 6.62 -13.13 -17.05
N PRO A 61 7.52 -13.16 -18.05
CA PRO A 61 7.52 -14.18 -19.11
C PRO A 61 7.58 -15.62 -18.61
N CYS A 62 8.23 -15.86 -17.47
CA CYS A 62 8.33 -17.19 -16.86
C CYS A 62 7.26 -17.44 -15.78
N LEU A 63 6.32 -16.52 -15.60
CA LEU A 63 5.22 -16.59 -14.63
C LEU A 63 5.66 -16.74 -13.17
N ARG A 64 6.94 -16.48 -12.87
CA ARG A 64 7.49 -16.55 -11.51
C ARG A 64 7.23 -15.29 -10.71
N LEU A 65 7.10 -14.13 -11.35
CA LEU A 65 6.74 -12.87 -10.72
C LEU A 65 5.39 -12.40 -11.29
N TRP A 66 4.47 -12.06 -10.41
CA TRP A 66 3.13 -11.61 -10.80
C TRP A 66 2.63 -10.51 -9.87
N THR A 67 1.74 -9.69 -10.40
CA THR A 67 0.99 -8.70 -9.63
C THR A 67 -0.45 -8.67 -10.06
N ARG A 68 -1.32 -8.28 -9.15
CA ARG A 68 -2.76 -8.19 -9.33
C ARG A 68 -3.29 -6.95 -8.63
N PHE A 69 -4.21 -6.27 -9.29
CA PHE A 69 -5.05 -5.26 -8.69
C PHE A 69 -6.50 -5.74 -8.70
N LEU A 70 -7.13 -5.81 -7.53
CA LEU A 70 -8.56 -6.04 -7.38
C LEU A 70 -9.25 -4.70 -7.04
N PRO A 71 -10.01 -4.10 -7.96
CA PRO A 71 -10.74 -2.87 -7.67
C PRO A 71 -11.79 -3.07 -6.58
N GLU A 72 -11.84 -2.14 -5.63
CA GLU A 72 -12.84 -2.11 -4.55
C GLU A 72 -13.28 -0.65 -4.35
N PRO A 73 -14.23 -0.13 -5.17
CA PRO A 73 -14.54 1.29 -5.22
C PRO A 73 -15.12 1.84 -3.89
N ASP A 74 -15.70 0.96 -3.07
CA ASP A 74 -16.28 1.31 -1.78
C ASP A 74 -15.26 1.35 -0.63
N THR A 75 -13.98 1.02 -0.89
CA THR A 75 -12.92 1.05 0.12
C THR A 75 -11.99 2.25 -0.05
N ARG A 76 -11.40 2.72 1.05
CA ARG A 76 -10.51 3.88 1.06
C ARG A 76 -9.32 3.71 0.10
N GLY A 77 -8.82 2.48 -0.07
CA GLY A 77 -7.72 2.17 -0.95
C GLY A 77 -8.08 2.05 -2.42
N LYS A 78 -9.37 2.13 -2.78
CA LYS A 78 -9.92 1.91 -4.14
C LYS A 78 -9.66 0.51 -4.70
N GLY A 79 -9.12 -0.39 -3.89
CA GLY A 79 -8.75 -1.74 -4.27
C GLY A 79 -7.59 -2.29 -3.47
N THR A 80 -7.38 -3.59 -3.65
CA THR A 80 -6.30 -4.35 -3.02
C THR A 80 -5.26 -4.69 -4.09
N TRP A 81 -4.00 -4.37 -3.82
CA TRP A 81 -2.89 -4.79 -4.66
C TRP A 81 -2.23 -6.01 -4.04
N THR A 82 -1.88 -6.99 -4.87
CA THR A 82 -1.15 -8.17 -4.45
C THR A 82 0.00 -8.40 -5.42
N ILE A 83 1.21 -8.48 -4.88
CA ILE A 83 2.40 -8.88 -5.62
C ILE A 83 2.84 -10.22 -5.06
N GLY A 84 3.26 -11.15 -5.90
CA GLY A 84 3.78 -12.41 -5.42
C GLY A 84 4.78 -13.03 -6.37
N ALA A 85 5.53 -13.99 -5.82
CA ALA A 85 6.41 -14.81 -6.61
C ALA A 85 6.20 -16.31 -6.33
N SER A 86 6.46 -17.12 -7.34
CA SER A 86 6.32 -18.58 -7.30
C SER A 86 7.65 -19.24 -7.71
N ARG A 87 7.97 -20.38 -7.06
CA ARG A 87 9.18 -21.16 -7.38
C ARG A 87 9.17 -21.70 -8.81
N ALA A 88 8.00 -22.07 -9.30
CA ALA A 88 7.78 -22.59 -10.64
C ALA A 88 6.56 -21.92 -11.28
N PRO A 89 6.48 -21.89 -12.63
CA PRO A 89 5.28 -21.45 -13.33
C PRO A 89 4.06 -22.23 -12.84
N PHE A 90 2.98 -21.53 -12.47
CA PHE A 90 1.74 -22.11 -11.91
C PHE A 90 1.94 -22.94 -10.61
N GLY A 91 3.11 -22.85 -9.98
CA GLY A 91 3.39 -23.49 -8.71
C GLY A 91 2.84 -22.71 -7.53
N GLU A 92 2.98 -23.29 -6.34
CA GLU A 92 2.66 -22.61 -5.08
C GLU A 92 3.40 -21.28 -4.97
N THR A 93 2.69 -20.29 -4.40
CA THR A 93 3.25 -18.97 -4.14
C THR A 93 4.29 -19.10 -3.04
N ALA A 94 5.53 -18.72 -3.35
CA ALA A 94 6.63 -18.73 -2.40
C ALA A 94 6.48 -17.62 -1.37
N TRP A 95 6.02 -16.44 -1.80
CA TRP A 95 5.71 -15.30 -0.95
C TRP A 95 4.74 -14.36 -1.66
N HIS A 96 4.03 -13.54 -0.89
CA HIS A 96 3.25 -12.44 -1.43
C HIS A 96 3.23 -11.22 -0.50
N ILE A 97 3.00 -10.06 -1.10
CA ILE A 97 2.83 -8.77 -0.45
C ILE A 97 1.47 -8.22 -0.83
N THR A 98 0.67 -7.83 0.16
CA THR A 98 -0.60 -7.12 -0.05
C THR A 98 -0.46 -5.66 0.32
N PHE A 99 -0.95 -4.77 -0.54
CA PHE A 99 -1.02 -3.33 -0.27
C PHE A 99 -2.46 -2.86 -0.24
N ASP A 100 -2.75 -2.06 0.77
CA ASP A 100 -4.06 -1.46 1.02
C ASP A 100 -3.89 0.03 1.29
N ALA A 101 -4.72 0.87 0.67
CA ALA A 101 -4.64 2.32 0.76
C ALA A 101 -3.24 2.93 0.55
N THR A 102 -2.36 2.23 -0.17
CA THR A 102 -0.97 2.64 -0.40
C THR A 102 -0.90 3.63 -1.57
N PRO A 103 -0.08 4.70 -1.49
CA PRO A 103 0.13 5.62 -2.60
C PRO A 103 0.62 4.93 -3.87
N ALA A 104 0.10 5.35 -5.03
CA ALA A 104 0.50 4.84 -6.35
C ALA A 104 2.02 4.93 -6.59
N GLU A 105 2.67 5.99 -6.11
CA GLU A 105 4.11 6.18 -6.27
C GLU A 105 4.92 5.17 -5.44
N LEU A 106 4.44 4.80 -4.26
CA LEU A 106 5.10 3.78 -3.43
C LEU A 106 4.91 2.40 -4.06
N LEU A 107 3.72 2.12 -4.60
CA LEU A 107 3.48 0.92 -5.39
C LEU A 107 4.42 0.87 -6.59
N HIS A 108 4.57 1.96 -7.34
CA HIS A 108 5.52 2.03 -8.45
C HIS A 108 6.95 1.73 -8.01
N ASP A 109 7.44 2.41 -6.96
CA ASP A 109 8.79 2.19 -6.43
C ASP A 109 9.00 0.70 -6.07
N VAL A 110 8.03 0.04 -5.43
CA VAL A 110 8.13 -1.40 -5.10
C VAL A 110 8.15 -2.30 -6.35
N HIS A 111 7.28 -2.03 -7.33
CA HIS A 111 7.27 -2.84 -8.56
C HIS A 111 8.56 -2.65 -9.37
N ALA A 112 9.16 -1.45 -9.35
CA ALA A 112 10.44 -1.18 -10.00
C ALA A 112 11.57 -1.99 -9.37
N GLU A 113 11.69 -1.97 -8.04
CA GLU A 113 12.72 -2.76 -7.33
C GLU A 113 12.56 -4.27 -7.56
N LEU A 114 11.32 -4.78 -7.59
CA LEU A 114 11.06 -6.19 -7.89
C LEU A 114 11.33 -6.55 -9.37
N LEU A 115 11.14 -5.61 -10.29
CA LEU A 115 11.52 -5.80 -11.68
C LEU A 115 13.03 -5.89 -11.83
N ASP A 116 13.79 -5.02 -11.15
CA ASP A 116 15.25 -5.06 -11.17
C ASP A 116 15.78 -6.39 -10.64
N LEU A 117 15.30 -6.85 -9.48
CA LEU A 117 15.63 -8.18 -8.93
C LEU A 117 15.29 -9.31 -9.89
N TYR A 118 14.12 -9.27 -10.53
CA TYR A 118 13.72 -10.27 -11.51
C TYR A 118 14.65 -10.31 -12.73
N LEU A 119 15.07 -9.14 -13.22
CA LEU A 119 15.97 -9.04 -14.36
C LEU A 119 17.37 -9.54 -13.98
N GLU A 120 17.87 -9.20 -12.80
CA GLU A 120 19.14 -9.71 -12.28
C GLU A 120 19.17 -11.24 -12.21
N ASP A 121 18.14 -11.85 -11.61
CA ASP A 121 18.01 -13.31 -11.53
C ASP A 121 17.88 -13.96 -12.92
N ARG A 122 17.17 -13.33 -13.87
CA ARG A 122 17.03 -13.87 -15.23
C ARG A 122 18.37 -14.02 -15.95
N TYR A 123 19.36 -13.19 -15.62
CA TYR A 123 20.69 -13.19 -16.23
C TYR A 123 21.77 -13.79 -15.32
N SER A 124 21.38 -14.40 -14.20
CA SER A 124 22.26 -14.96 -13.17
C SER A 124 21.84 -16.39 -12.80
N ASP A 125 22.72 -17.13 -12.14
CA ASP A 125 22.37 -18.40 -11.47
C ASP A 125 21.83 -18.15 -10.04
N GLN A 126 21.52 -16.89 -9.72
CA GLN A 126 20.98 -16.47 -8.43
C GLN A 126 19.45 -16.46 -8.46
N ASP A 127 18.84 -16.58 -7.29
CA ASP A 127 17.38 -16.60 -7.11
C ASP A 127 16.97 -15.59 -6.02
N HIS A 128 17.50 -14.36 -6.10
CA HIS A 128 17.28 -13.29 -5.11
C HIS A 128 15.81 -12.91 -4.94
N LEU A 129 15.01 -13.14 -5.99
CA LEU A 129 13.57 -12.99 -5.92
C LEU A 129 12.96 -13.93 -4.87
N LEU A 130 13.55 -15.10 -4.61
CA LEU A 130 12.99 -16.13 -3.71
C LEU A 130 13.86 -16.41 -2.49
N GLU A 131 15.16 -16.19 -2.58
CA GLU A 131 16.16 -16.51 -1.57
C GLU A 131 16.97 -15.26 -1.25
N ASP A 132 16.93 -14.85 0.02
CA ASP A 132 17.77 -13.76 0.51
C ASP A 132 18.71 -14.33 1.59
N ALA A 133 20.01 -14.08 1.43
CA ALA A 133 21.03 -14.49 2.40
C ALA A 133 21.06 -13.56 3.64
N THR A 134 20.33 -12.44 3.59
CA THR A 134 20.21 -11.48 4.69
C THR A 134 19.64 -12.16 5.93
N ALA A 135 20.29 -11.97 7.07
CA ALA A 135 19.80 -12.55 8.30
C ALA A 135 18.41 -11.97 8.64
N PRO A 136 17.44 -12.76 9.14
CA PRO A 136 16.05 -12.28 9.32
C PRO A 136 15.89 -11.00 10.14
N HIS A 137 16.81 -10.71 11.07
CA HIS A 137 16.79 -9.51 11.88
C HIS A 137 17.35 -8.28 11.17
N GLU A 138 18.24 -8.47 10.20
CA GLU A 138 18.88 -7.38 9.45
C GLU A 138 17.90 -6.69 8.51
N VAL A 139 16.93 -7.44 7.97
CA VAL A 139 15.85 -6.96 7.08
C VAL A 139 15.10 -5.75 7.66
N TYR A 140 14.97 -5.66 8.99
CA TYR A 140 14.24 -4.56 9.64
C TYR A 140 15.13 -3.40 10.11
N THR A 141 16.46 -3.55 10.04
CA THR A 141 17.41 -2.51 10.46
C THR A 141 17.10 -1.16 9.82
N PRO A 142 16.79 -1.06 8.52
CA PRO A 142 16.48 0.23 7.90
C PRO A 142 15.21 0.91 8.45
N LEU A 143 14.23 0.13 8.94
CA LEU A 143 13.00 0.65 9.55
C LEU A 143 13.29 1.15 10.97
N LEU A 144 13.98 0.33 11.77
CA LEU A 144 14.34 0.67 13.15
C LEU A 144 15.26 1.90 13.21
N ALA A 145 16.24 1.99 12.29
CA ALA A 145 17.13 3.15 12.17
C ALA A 145 16.39 4.45 11.81
N ARG A 146 15.22 4.35 11.16
CA ARG A 146 14.33 5.48 10.84
C ARG A 146 13.33 5.79 11.95
N GLY A 147 13.47 5.18 13.12
CA GLY A 147 12.62 5.42 14.29
C GLY A 147 11.25 4.76 14.22
N TRP A 148 11.07 3.76 13.35
CA TRP A 148 9.81 3.01 13.31
C TRP A 148 9.64 2.23 14.62
N SER A 149 8.44 2.26 15.16
CA SER A 149 8.08 1.41 16.29
C SER A 149 7.84 -0.03 15.83
N HIS A 150 8.09 -0.99 16.71
CA HIS A 150 8.00 -2.41 16.42
C HIS A 150 7.22 -3.14 17.51
N SER A 151 6.31 -4.03 17.10
CA SER A 151 5.56 -4.91 17.97
C SER A 151 5.52 -6.32 17.41
N ILE A 152 5.60 -7.31 18.30
CA ILE A 152 5.58 -8.74 17.95
C ILE A 152 4.41 -9.39 18.68
N LYS A 153 3.64 -10.20 17.96
CA LYS A 153 2.60 -11.06 18.53
C LYS A 153 3.14 -12.48 18.75
N THR A 154 2.50 -13.21 19.65
CA THR A 154 2.84 -14.61 19.97
C THR A 154 2.68 -15.56 18.78
N ASP A 155 1.88 -15.18 17.78
CA ASP A 155 1.69 -15.93 16.53
C ASP A 155 2.83 -15.70 15.51
N GLY A 156 3.90 -15.00 15.89
CA GLY A 156 5.03 -14.68 15.01
C GLY A 156 4.78 -13.52 14.06
N THR A 157 3.63 -12.84 14.15
CA THR A 157 3.35 -11.63 13.37
C THR A 157 4.13 -10.44 13.94
N GLN A 158 4.93 -9.80 13.09
CA GLN A 158 5.64 -8.56 13.39
C GLN A 158 4.93 -7.39 12.73
N THR A 159 4.76 -6.28 13.44
CA THR A 159 4.17 -5.04 12.90
C THR A 159 5.08 -3.86 13.21
N PHE A 160 5.40 -3.12 12.17
CA PHE A 160 6.20 -1.90 12.19
C PHE A 160 5.30 -0.71 11.87
N LEU A 161 5.43 0.35 12.64
CA LEU A 161 4.71 1.60 12.41
C LEU A 161 5.71 2.74 12.26
N THR A 162 5.49 3.54 11.23
CA THR A 162 6.12 4.86 11.07
C THR A 162 6.02 5.72 12.34
N PRO A 163 6.94 6.68 12.54
CA PRO A 163 6.94 7.56 13.72
C PRO A 163 5.62 8.31 13.95
N GLU A 164 4.93 8.70 12.88
CA GLU A 164 3.63 9.38 12.95
C GLU A 164 2.43 8.41 13.03
N GLY A 165 2.66 7.11 12.94
CA GLY A 165 1.65 6.07 13.12
C GLY A 165 0.66 5.92 11.96
N LEU A 166 0.99 6.46 10.78
CA LEU A 166 0.12 6.49 9.60
C LEU A 166 0.61 5.62 8.44
N GLY A 167 1.86 5.17 8.46
CA GLY A 167 2.36 4.08 7.62
C GLY A 167 2.63 2.83 8.45
N SER A 168 2.27 1.66 7.91
CA SER A 168 2.43 0.38 8.58
C SER A 168 2.93 -0.71 7.65
N VAL A 169 3.80 -1.56 8.18
CA VAL A 169 4.25 -2.81 7.54
C VAL A 169 4.05 -3.96 8.51
N ARG A 170 3.44 -5.04 8.04
CA ARG A 170 3.26 -6.28 8.79
C ARG A 170 3.91 -7.42 8.04
N HIS A 171 4.63 -8.24 8.78
CA HIS A 171 5.19 -9.48 8.28
C HIS A 171 4.75 -10.64 9.16
N ARG A 172 4.39 -11.76 8.54
CA ARG A 172 4.19 -13.03 9.23
C ARG A 172 5.10 -14.07 8.58
N TYR A 173 5.98 -14.66 9.39
CA TYR A 173 6.85 -15.75 8.96
C TYR A 173 6.06 -16.98 8.52
N ALA A 174 6.66 -17.77 7.64
CA ALA A 174 6.18 -19.12 7.40
C ALA A 174 6.24 -19.93 8.70
N THR A 175 5.08 -20.36 9.18
CA THR A 175 4.98 -21.40 10.22
C THR A 175 4.83 -22.75 9.54
N THR A 176 5.03 -23.85 10.26
CA THR A 176 5.03 -25.24 9.73
C THR A 176 3.74 -25.65 8.97
N HIS A 177 2.72 -24.78 8.93
CA HIS A 177 1.42 -24.99 8.31
C HIS A 177 0.93 -23.84 7.42
N SER A 178 1.78 -22.87 7.03
CA SER A 178 1.36 -21.70 6.23
C SER A 178 1.96 -21.67 4.83
N ASP A 179 1.22 -21.12 3.87
CA ASP A 179 1.52 -20.95 2.43
C ASP A 179 2.66 -19.94 2.12
N GLY A 180 3.75 -19.96 2.90
CA GLY A 180 4.90 -19.05 2.78
C GLY A 180 4.78 -17.76 3.60
N PRO A 181 5.88 -16.96 3.67
CA PRO A 181 5.86 -15.66 4.36
C PRO A 181 4.89 -14.69 3.66
N THR A 182 4.20 -13.90 4.49
CA THR A 182 3.20 -12.94 4.01
C THR A 182 3.51 -11.54 4.54
N TRP A 183 3.48 -10.58 3.63
CA TRP A 183 3.68 -9.17 3.94
C TRP A 183 2.40 -8.39 3.66
N ARG A 184 2.13 -7.39 4.51
CA ARG A 184 1.07 -6.42 4.28
C ARG A 184 1.60 -5.02 4.56
N ALA A 185 1.40 -4.10 3.63
CA ALA A 185 1.70 -2.68 3.82
C ALA A 185 0.43 -1.85 3.65
N TRP A 186 0.29 -0.80 4.45
CA TRP A 186 -0.83 0.11 4.32
C TRP A 186 -0.50 1.51 4.83
N ALA A 187 -1.27 2.49 4.33
CA ALA A 187 -1.26 3.85 4.82
C ALA A 187 -2.62 4.23 5.43
N GLY A 188 -2.59 5.13 6.42
CA GLY A 188 -3.73 5.50 7.26
C GLY A 188 -3.68 4.87 8.67
N TYR A 189 -4.69 5.19 9.48
CA TYR A 189 -4.77 4.77 10.87
C TYR A 189 -4.96 3.24 11.01
N PRO A 190 -4.15 2.56 11.85
CA PRO A 190 -4.28 1.12 12.08
C PRO A 190 -5.61 0.68 12.71
N SER A 191 -6.33 1.60 13.36
CA SER A 191 -7.60 1.35 14.06
C SER A 191 -8.83 1.28 13.15
N GLU A 192 -8.69 1.63 11.87
CA GLU A 192 -9.76 1.53 10.88
C GLU A 192 -9.34 0.68 9.67
N PRO A 193 -9.09 -0.63 9.85
CA PRO A 193 -8.77 -1.53 8.74
C PRO A 193 -10.03 -1.96 7.96
N THR A 194 -11.22 -1.57 8.41
CA THR A 194 -12.53 -1.69 7.74
C THR A 194 -13.53 -0.80 8.51
N GLY A 195 -13.98 0.33 7.94
CA GLY A 195 -15.03 1.12 8.58
C GLY A 195 -15.12 2.57 8.10
N ARG A 196 -16.31 2.98 7.67
CA ARG A 196 -16.68 4.35 7.29
C ARG A 196 -16.26 5.36 8.36
N HIS A 197 -15.59 6.43 7.95
CA HIS A 197 -15.74 7.70 8.65
C HIS A 197 -17.15 8.23 8.36
N ALA A 198 -18.02 8.15 9.37
CA ALA A 198 -19.10 9.11 9.48
C ALA A 198 -18.45 10.48 9.69
N SER A 199 -18.74 11.44 8.80
CA SER A 199 -18.47 12.85 9.06
C SER A 199 -19.02 13.23 10.43
N PRO A 200 -18.38 14.16 11.18
CA PRO A 200 -18.98 14.67 12.41
C PRO A 200 -20.37 15.21 12.08
N PRO A 201 -21.37 15.01 12.97
CA PRO A 201 -22.72 15.48 12.71
C PRO A 201 -22.66 16.97 12.38
N ALA A 202 -23.23 17.34 11.24
CA ALA A 202 -23.42 18.72 10.86
C ALA A 202 -24.06 19.44 12.06
N ARG A 203 -23.42 20.54 12.48
CA ARG A 203 -23.94 21.43 13.51
C ARG A 203 -25.41 21.76 13.13
N PRO A 204 -26.39 21.57 14.02
CA PRO A 204 -27.77 21.88 13.67
C PRO A 204 -27.87 23.37 13.31
N PRO A 205 -28.66 23.73 12.28
CA PRO A 205 -28.86 25.12 11.94
C PRO A 205 -29.48 25.86 13.12
N HIS A 206 -28.81 26.92 13.56
CA HIS A 206 -29.42 27.91 14.45
C HIS A 206 -30.69 28.47 13.78
N SER A 207 -31.80 28.45 14.51
CA SER A 207 -33.06 29.10 14.14
C SER A 207 -33.87 29.39 15.42
N PRO A 208 -34.75 30.39 15.43
CA PRO A 208 -34.43 31.76 15.83
C PRO A 208 -35.03 32.11 17.21
N ARG A 209 -34.61 33.25 17.78
CA ARG A 209 -35.23 33.82 19.00
C ARG A 209 -36.74 34.03 18.79
N PRO A 210 -37.59 33.65 19.77
CA PRO A 210 -38.98 34.09 19.78
C PRO A 210 -39.08 35.58 20.18
N SER A 211 -39.88 36.33 19.43
CA SER A 211 -40.25 37.72 19.72
C SER A 211 -41.12 37.84 20.98
N PRO A 212 -41.09 38.98 21.69
CA PRO A 212 -41.81 39.15 22.96
C PRO A 212 -43.33 39.33 22.74
N PRO A 213 -44.14 38.99 23.75
CA PRO A 213 -45.60 39.06 23.65
C PRO A 213 -46.13 40.50 23.72
N HIS A 214 -47.24 40.72 23.02
CA HIS A 214 -48.09 41.91 23.12
C HIS A 214 -49.00 41.86 24.34
#